data_AF-A0A0K9H9N2-F1
#
_entry.id   AF-A0A0K9H9N2-F1
#
_cell.length_a   1.000
_cell.length_b   1.000
_cell.length_c   1.000
_cell.angle_alpha   90.00
_cell.angle_beta   90.00
_cell.angle_gamma   90.00
#
_symmetry.space_group_name_H-M   'P 1'
#
loop_
_entity.id
_entity.type
_entity.pdbx_description
1 polymer ?
#
loop_
_entity_poly.entity_id
_entity_poly.type
_entity_poly.pdbx_seq_one_letter_code
_entity_poly.pdbx_strand_id
1 'polypeptide(L)'
;MIEEKYHRIVIDGTPYYREYYMGSGRYGDDLYTEEELVELLLEDVIEDTIEVDPHKVECAIRRIANHDDRNLIRNYLLFLERLMEN
;
A
#
# COMPACT_ATOMS: atom_id res chain seq x y z
N MET A 1 14.71 10.73 6.95
CA MET A 1 14.41 9.37 6.46
C MET A 1 15.60 8.93 5.63
N ILE A 2 16.19 7.79 5.96
CA ILE A 2 17.18 7.16 5.10
C ILE A 2 16.35 6.41 4.05
N GLU A 3 16.60 6.65 2.76
CA GLU A 3 16.03 5.77 1.72
C GLU A 3 16.67 4.40 1.90
N GLU A 4 15.96 3.45 2.49
CA GLU A 4 16.35 2.05 2.49
C GLU A 4 16.26 1.55 1.04
N LYS A 5 17.35 0.95 0.55
CA LYS A 5 17.43 0.40 -0.81
C LYS A 5 17.72 -1.08 -0.73
N TYR A 6 17.13 -1.83 -1.65
CA TYR A 6 17.35 -3.27 -1.76
C TYR A 6 18.09 -3.55 -3.06
N HIS A 7 19.05 -4.47 -3.00
CA HIS A 7 19.65 -5.05 -4.20
C HIS A 7 19.03 -6.42 -4.47
N ARG A 8 18.79 -6.69 -5.75
CA ARG A 8 18.38 -8.01 -6.23
C ARG A 8 19.61 -8.88 -6.46
N ILE A 9 19.60 -10.06 -5.87
CA ILE A 9 20.62 -11.10 -5.99
C ILE A 9 19.97 -12.30 -6.68
N VAL A 10 20.66 -12.92 -7.64
CA VAL A 10 20.13 -14.11 -8.35
C VAL A 10 21.05 -15.29 -8.09
N ILE A 11 20.52 -16.36 -7.49
CA ILE A 11 21.24 -17.60 -7.16
C ILE A 11 20.54 -18.74 -7.89
N ASP A 12 21.24 -19.43 -8.80
CA ASP A 12 20.70 -20.52 -9.63
C ASP A 12 19.39 -20.17 -10.36
N GLY A 13 19.23 -18.89 -10.73
CA GLY A 13 18.03 -18.37 -11.41
C GLY A 13 16.93 -17.90 -10.47
N THR A 14 17.01 -18.17 -9.18
CA THR A 14 16.04 -17.71 -8.18
C THR A 14 16.42 -16.31 -7.66
N PRO A 15 15.50 -15.33 -7.69
CA PRO A 15 15.76 -14.00 -7.18
C PRO A 15 15.59 -13.94 -5.65
N TYR A 16 16.46 -13.15 -5.04
CA TYR A 16 16.45 -12.78 -3.63
C TYR A 16 16.76 -11.29 -3.50
N TYR A 17 16.46 -10.70 -2.36
CA TYR A 17 16.62 -9.29 -2.10
C TYR A 17 17.33 -9.07 -0.77
N ARG A 18 18.20 -8.07 -0.72
CA ARG A 18 18.98 -7.75 0.46
C ARG A 18 19.08 -6.26 0.66
N GLU A 19 18.87 -5.82 1.89
CA GLU A 19 18.97 -4.41 2.25
C GLU A 19 20.40 -3.90 2.07
N TYR A 20 20.54 -2.67 1.55
CA TYR A 20 21.80 -2.01 1.30
C TYR A 20 21.84 -0.63 1.95
N TYR A 21 22.70 -0.50 2.96
CA TYR A 21 22.92 0.74 3.69
C TYR A 21 23.88 1.65 2.92
N MET A 22 23.33 2.58 2.14
CA MET A 22 24.09 3.55 1.33
C MET A 22 25.16 4.30 2.15
N GLY A 23 24.88 4.63 3.42
CA GLY A 23 25.80 5.38 4.28
C GLY A 23 27.02 4.61 4.76
N SER A 24 26.96 3.27 4.82
CA SER A 24 28.06 2.42 5.28
C SER A 24 28.62 1.49 4.19
N GLY A 25 27.91 1.39 3.05
CA GLY A 25 28.24 0.45 1.97
C GLY A 25 28.06 -1.01 2.36
N ARG A 26 27.30 -1.29 3.43
CA ARG A 26 27.11 -2.63 3.98
C ARG A 26 25.73 -3.17 3.59
N TYR A 27 25.65 -4.50 3.56
CA TYR A 27 24.38 -5.19 3.46
C TYR A 27 23.83 -5.52 4.84
N GLY A 28 22.51 -5.50 4.97
CA GLY A 28 21.80 -6.08 6.13
C GLY A 28 22.03 -7.59 6.22
N ASP A 29 21.70 -8.20 7.35
CA ASP A 29 22.05 -9.61 7.59
C ASP A 29 21.11 -10.59 6.88
N ASP A 30 19.89 -10.16 6.61
CA ASP A 30 18.84 -11.02 6.06
C ASP A 30 18.78 -11.03 4.53
N LEU A 31 18.23 -12.12 4.00
CA LEU A 31 17.97 -12.31 2.58
C LEU A 31 16.49 -12.62 2.41
N TYR A 32 15.79 -11.79 1.64
CA TYR A 32 14.35 -11.87 1.46
C TYR A 32 14.01 -12.48 0.10
N THR A 33 12.94 -13.26 0.05
CA THR A 33 12.20 -13.52 -1.18
C THR A 33 11.44 -12.27 -1.62
N GLU A 34 10.80 -12.33 -2.80
CA GLU A 34 9.97 -11.23 -3.28
C GLU A 34 8.75 -10.99 -2.37
N GLU A 35 8.10 -12.07 -1.93
CA GLU A 35 6.93 -12.03 -1.05
C GLU A 35 7.29 -11.39 0.29
N GLU A 36 8.37 -11.84 0.92
CA GLU A 36 8.85 -11.30 2.21
C GLU A 36 9.25 -9.83 2.10
N LEU A 37 9.91 -9.43 1.00
CA LEU A 37 10.27 -8.02 0.79
C LEU A 37 9.02 -7.15 0.63
N VAL A 38 8.03 -7.61 -0.14
CA VAL A 38 6.79 -6.87 -0.35
C VAL A 38 6.04 -6.67 0.96
N GLU A 39 5.90 -7.72 1.77
CA GLU A 39 5.26 -7.62 3.09
C GLU A 39 5.97 -6.61 3.99
N LEU A 40 7.30 -6.70 4.09
CA LEU A 40 8.10 -5.78 4.90
C LEU A 40 7.98 -4.32 4.44
N LEU A 41 8.01 -4.08 3.12
CA LEU A 41 7.84 -2.73 2.57
C LEU A 41 6.42 -2.20 2.79
N LEU A 42 5.41 -3.06 2.73
CA LEU A 42 4.02 -2.68 3.02
C LEU A 42 3.85 -2.29 4.49
N GLU A 43 4.47 -3.04 5.42
CA GLU A 43 4.44 -2.72 6.85
C GLU A 43 5.11 -1.36 7.18
N ASP A 44 6.19 -1.01 6.49
CA ASP A 44 6.87 0.28 6.71
C ASP A 44 6.04 1.48 6.19
N VAL A 45 5.39 1.33 5.03
CA VAL A 45 4.68 2.45 4.39
C VAL A 45 3.22 2.59 4.78
N ILE A 46 2.57 1.52 5.26
CA ILE A 46 1.16 1.55 5.67
C ILE A 46 1.08 1.89 7.15
N GLU A 47 0.72 3.14 7.44
CA GLU A 47 0.56 3.63 8.83
C GLU A 47 -0.69 3.07 9.53
N ASP A 48 -1.79 2.87 8.78
CA ASP A 48 -3.06 2.42 9.33
C ASP A 48 -3.87 1.59 8.32
N THR A 49 -4.65 0.64 8.84
CA THR A 49 -5.61 -0.15 8.05
C THR A 49 -7.02 0.34 8.31
N ILE A 50 -7.60 1.02 7.32
CA ILE A 50 -8.97 1.53 7.42
C ILE A 50 -9.96 0.49 6.89
N GLU A 51 -10.66 -0.19 7.78
CA GLU A 51 -11.78 -1.06 7.40
C GLU A 51 -13.05 -0.24 7.12
N VAL A 52 -13.52 -0.27 5.87
CA VAL A 52 -14.72 0.46 5.44
C VAL A 52 -15.90 -0.51 5.31
N ASP A 53 -16.98 -0.24 6.04
CA ASP A 53 -18.27 -0.93 5.88
C ASP A 53 -19.15 -0.17 4.87
N PRO A 54 -19.38 -0.70 3.65
CA PRO A 54 -20.13 -0.01 2.61
C PRO A 54 -21.56 0.33 3.03
N HIS A 55 -22.17 -0.49 3.89
CA HIS A 55 -23.52 -0.25 4.37
C HIS A 55 -23.57 0.95 5.32
N LYS A 56 -22.58 1.07 6.22
CA LYS A 56 -22.46 2.24 7.10
C LYS A 56 -22.17 3.51 6.32
N VAL A 57 -21.32 3.44 5.29
CA VAL A 57 -21.02 4.57 4.41
C VAL A 57 -22.28 5.05 3.69
N GLU A 58 -23.04 4.15 3.06
CA GLU A 58 -24.28 4.51 2.37
C GLU A 58 -25.34 5.05 3.35
N CYS A 59 -25.42 4.50 4.56
CA CYS A 59 -26.29 5.05 5.60
C CYS A 59 -25.88 6.46 6.02
N ALA A 60 -24.58 6.75 6.13
CA ALA A 60 -24.07 8.08 6.42
C ALA A 60 -24.39 9.06 5.27
N ILE A 61 -24.18 8.65 4.01
CA ILE A 61 -24.53 9.45 2.83
C ILE A 61 -26.02 9.80 2.84
N ARG A 62 -26.91 8.84 3.10
CA ARG A 62 -28.36 9.09 3.15
C ARG A 62 -28.78 10.13 4.20
N ARG A 63 -27.99 10.31 5.27
CA ARG A 63 -28.24 11.29 6.33
C ARG A 63 -27.79 12.71 5.98
N ILE A 64 -27.00 12.90 4.94
CA ILE A 64 -26.62 14.23 4.44
C ILE A 64 -27.86 14.89 3.86
N ALA A 65 -28.23 16.08 4.34
CA ALA A 65 -29.47 16.75 3.95
C ALA A 65 -29.46 17.18 2.47
N ASN A 66 -28.34 17.75 2.02
CA ASN A 66 -28.16 18.25 0.67
C ASN A 66 -28.04 17.09 -0.34
N HIS A 67 -28.86 17.15 -1.39
CA HIS A 67 -28.88 16.15 -2.44
C HIS A 67 -27.62 16.17 -3.32
N ASP A 68 -27.06 17.34 -3.57
CA ASP A 68 -25.89 17.48 -4.43
C ASP A 68 -24.64 16.92 -3.76
N ASP A 69 -24.49 17.15 -2.45
CA ASP A 69 -23.40 16.58 -1.65
C ASP A 69 -23.45 15.04 -1.62
N ARG A 70 -24.65 14.45 -1.54
CA ARG A 70 -24.82 12.99 -1.63
C ARG A 70 -24.35 12.44 -2.97
N ASN A 71 -24.71 13.10 -4.06
CA ASN A 71 -24.34 12.68 -5.40
C ASN A 71 -22.84 12.84 -5.66
N LEU A 72 -22.24 13.94 -5.18
CA LEU A 72 -20.81 14.18 -5.29
C LEU A 72 -20.01 13.06 -4.62
N ILE A 73 -20.36 12.70 -3.38
CA ILE A 73 -19.68 11.63 -2.64
C ILE A 73 -19.84 10.28 -3.34
N ARG A 74 -21.04 9.93 -3.80
CA ARG A 74 -21.25 8.67 -4.54
C ARG A 74 -20.45 8.61 -5.84
N ASN A 75 -20.38 9.72 -6.59
CA ASN A 75 -19.58 9.79 -7.80
C ASN A 75 -18.08 9.67 -7.50
N TYR A 76 -17.62 10.24 -6.39
CA TYR A 76 -16.23 10.10 -5.95
C TYR A 76 -15.90 8.66 -5.56
N LEU A 77 -16.78 7.96 -4.84
CA LEU A 77 -16.61 6.54 -4.51
C LEU A 77 -16.54 5.67 -5.77
N LEU A 78 -17.46 5.87 -6.73
CA LEU A 78 -17.43 5.17 -8.02
C LEU A 78 -16.15 5.44 -8.81
N PHE A 79 -15.60 6.64 -8.70
CA PHE A 79 -14.31 6.98 -9.32
C PHE A 79 -13.16 6.21 -8.66
N LEU A 80 -13.13 6.14 -7.33
CA LEU A 80 -12.12 5.37 -6.60
C LEU A 80 -12.19 3.88 -6.94
N GLU A 81 -13.39 3.29 -7.01
CA GLU A 81 -13.58 1.89 -7.39
C GLU A 81 -12.97 1.59 -8.76
N ARG A 82 -13.20 2.46 -9.76
CA ARG A 82 -12.64 2.31 -11.10
C ARG A 82 -11.12 2.45 -11.18
N LEU A 83 -10.51 3.15 -10.23
CA LEU A 83 -9.05 3.23 -10.15
C LEU A 83 -8.42 1.94 -9.61
N MET A 84 -9.15 1.17 -8.81
CA MET A 84 -8.67 -0.11 -8.26
C MET A 84 -8.83 -1.27 -9.24
N GLU A 85 -9.68 -1.15 -10.26
CA GLU A 85 -9.91 -2.16 -11.30
C GLU A 85 -8.92 -2.08 -12.49
N ASN A 86 -7.97 -1.14 -12.48
CA ASN A 86 -6.90 -0.98 -13.49
C ASN A 86 -5.52 -1.23 -12.89
#